data_AF-A0A5M3XSE2-F1
#
_entry.id   AF-A0A5M3XSE2-F1
#
_cell.length_a   1.000
_cell.length_b   1.000
_cell.length_c   1.000
_cell.angle_alpha   90.00
_cell.angle_beta   90.00
_cell.angle_gamma   90.00
#
_symmetry.space_group_name_H-M   'P 1'
#
loop_
_entity.id
_entity.type
_entity.pdbx_description
1 polymer ?
#
loop_
_entity_poly.entity_id
_entity_poly.type
_entity_poly.pdbx_seq_one_letter_code
_entity_poly.pdbx_strand_id
1 'polypeptide(L)'
;MELIADHTVLSVVVGSRAYGLEVAESDTDRRGVYAAPAALFWRLDKPPTHLDGPLPEQFSWEIERFLTLALACNPTVLECLWSPIVERITPIGTELLALRRAFLSQRARQTFLEYAGAQFKRLNPESPKWKQAMHMIRLLISGRHLVRHGEPLVHMGEYRDRLLAVRRGEVAWSELSAWRDELTADLGANAGVLPEHPDRAAVEEFLVAVRKSTL
;
A
#
# COMPACT_ATOMS: atom_id res chain seq x y z
N MET A 1 -16.98 7.28 -13.20
CA MET A 1 -17.46 8.04 -12.03
C MET A 1 -18.57 7.29 -11.29
N GLU A 2 -19.61 6.82 -11.97
CA GLU A 2 -20.70 6.02 -11.37
C GLU A 2 -20.19 4.78 -10.60
N LEU A 3 -19.22 4.05 -11.17
CA LEU A 3 -18.59 2.90 -10.50
C LEU A 3 -17.97 3.21 -9.12
N ILE A 4 -17.35 4.38 -8.95
CA ILE A 4 -16.75 4.76 -7.66
C ILE A 4 -17.85 5.20 -6.69
N ALA A 5 -18.79 6.03 -7.16
CA ALA A 5 -19.88 6.53 -6.32
C ALA A 5 -20.68 5.37 -5.71
N ASP A 6 -21.09 4.42 -6.55
CA ASP A 6 -22.09 3.43 -6.16
C ASP A 6 -21.46 2.13 -5.65
N HIS A 7 -20.29 1.75 -6.17
CA HIS A 7 -19.72 0.42 -5.95
C HIS A 7 -18.43 0.39 -5.12
N THR A 8 -17.97 1.51 -4.55
CA THR A 8 -16.84 1.50 -3.62
C THR A 8 -17.18 0.68 -2.36
N VAL A 9 -16.38 -0.35 -2.08
CA VAL A 9 -16.52 -1.22 -0.91
C VAL A 9 -15.63 -0.79 0.26
N LEU A 10 -14.50 -0.14 -0.06
CA LEU A 10 -13.55 0.39 0.91
C LEU A 10 -12.95 1.70 0.36
N SER A 11 -12.89 2.75 1.17
CA SER A 11 -12.10 3.96 0.92
C SER A 11 -11.33 4.33 2.17
N VAL A 12 -10.03 4.55 2.02
CA VAL A 12 -9.12 4.92 3.09
C VAL A 12 -8.29 6.14 2.68
N VAL A 13 -7.87 6.93 3.67
CA VAL A 13 -6.81 7.92 3.47
C VAL A 13 -5.47 7.22 3.66
N VAL A 14 -4.52 7.48 2.78
CA VAL A 14 -3.13 7.01 2.89
C VAL A 14 -2.18 8.21 2.91
N GLY A 15 -0.89 7.97 2.69
CA GLY A 15 0.07 9.05 2.53
C GLY A 15 0.36 9.72 3.87
N SER A 16 0.77 10.99 3.81
CA SER A 16 1.33 11.68 4.99
C SER A 16 0.42 11.67 6.21
N ARG A 17 -0.91 11.78 6.02
CA ARG A 17 -1.90 11.73 7.11
C ARG A 17 -1.99 10.35 7.77
N ALA A 18 -2.04 9.28 6.98
CA ALA A 18 -2.06 7.92 7.54
C ALA A 18 -0.71 7.56 8.19
N TYR A 19 0.38 8.08 7.65
CA TYR A 19 1.72 7.83 8.16
C TYR A 19 2.06 8.65 9.40
N GLY A 20 1.22 9.61 9.83
CA GLY A 20 1.60 10.54 10.89
C GLY A 20 2.83 11.36 10.51
N LEU A 21 2.88 11.84 9.26
CA LEU A 21 3.94 12.66 8.66
C LEU A 21 3.36 13.93 7.99
N GLU A 22 2.10 14.25 8.26
CA GLU A 22 1.42 15.42 7.73
C GLU A 22 2.03 16.73 8.24
N VAL A 23 2.03 17.70 7.33
CA VAL A 23 2.39 19.11 7.56
C VAL A 23 1.22 19.99 7.10
N ALA A 24 1.28 21.29 7.32
CA ALA A 24 0.17 22.20 7.03
C ALA A 24 -0.30 22.12 5.56
N GLU A 25 0.62 21.92 4.62
CA GLU A 25 0.36 21.84 3.18
C GLU A 25 0.09 20.41 2.68
N SER A 26 -0.07 19.43 3.57
CA SER A 26 -0.32 18.05 3.16
C SER A 26 -1.65 17.89 2.41
N ASP A 27 -1.63 17.11 1.34
CA ASP A 27 -2.74 16.64 0.52
C ASP A 27 -3.37 15.35 1.06
N THR A 28 -4.64 15.12 0.75
CA THR A 28 -5.38 13.94 1.23
C THR A 28 -5.41 12.87 0.15
N ASP A 29 -4.39 12.00 0.15
CA ASP A 29 -4.34 10.81 -0.69
C ASP A 29 -5.46 9.84 -0.34
N ARG A 30 -6.42 9.63 -1.25
CA ARG A 30 -7.49 8.65 -1.08
C ARG A 30 -7.24 7.43 -1.94
N ARG A 31 -7.34 6.26 -1.32
CA ARG A 31 -7.23 4.98 -1.99
C ARG A 31 -8.47 4.15 -1.74
N GLY A 32 -9.09 3.71 -2.83
CA GLY A 32 -10.36 2.99 -2.79
C GLY A 32 -10.29 1.62 -3.45
N VAL A 33 -11.28 0.80 -3.12
CA VAL A 33 -11.59 -0.46 -3.79
C VAL A 33 -13.05 -0.43 -4.18
N TYR A 34 -13.36 -0.70 -5.44
CA TYR A 34 -14.73 -0.85 -5.91
C TYR A 34 -14.98 -2.24 -6.48
N ALA A 35 -16.18 -2.77 -6.25
CA ALA A 35 -16.60 -4.06 -6.79
C ALA A 35 -17.53 -3.81 -7.99
N ALA A 36 -16.98 -3.87 -9.20
CA ALA A 36 -17.79 -3.68 -10.40
C ALA A 36 -18.85 -4.81 -10.51
N PRO A 37 -20.10 -4.48 -10.90
CA PRO A 37 -21.16 -5.48 -11.07
C PRO A 37 -20.72 -6.65 -11.95
N ALA A 38 -21.02 -7.87 -11.53
CA ALA A 38 -20.56 -9.08 -12.22
C ALA A 38 -21.04 -9.13 -13.69
N ALA A 39 -22.24 -8.62 -13.97
CA ALA A 39 -22.78 -8.55 -15.33
C ALA A 39 -21.91 -7.74 -16.30
N LEU A 40 -21.10 -6.78 -15.83
CA LEU A 40 -20.17 -6.02 -16.69
C LEU A 40 -19.03 -6.90 -17.23
N PHE A 41 -18.66 -7.96 -16.52
CA PHE A 41 -17.61 -8.88 -16.97
C PHE A 41 -18.09 -9.83 -18.07
N TRP A 42 -19.40 -9.94 -18.31
CA TRP A 42 -19.95 -10.73 -19.42
C TRP A 42 -20.03 -9.95 -20.73
N ARG A 43 -19.81 -8.63 -20.70
CA ARG A 43 -19.76 -7.78 -21.89
C ARG A 43 -18.44 -7.94 -22.64
N LEU A 44 -18.40 -7.50 -23.90
CA LEU A 44 -17.17 -7.44 -24.71
C LEU A 44 -16.17 -6.48 -24.07
N ASP A 45 -16.62 -5.27 -23.73
CA ASP A 45 -15.86 -4.30 -22.98
C ASP A 45 -15.89 -4.64 -21.49
N LYS A 46 -14.72 -4.90 -20.92
CA LYS A 46 -14.57 -5.19 -19.49
C LYS A 46 -14.61 -3.88 -18.68
N PRO A 47 -15.06 -3.91 -17.43
CA PRO A 47 -14.96 -2.74 -16.57
C PRO A 47 -13.49 -2.32 -16.42
N PRO A 48 -13.22 -1.02 -16.20
CA PRO A 48 -11.88 -0.54 -15.93
C PRO A 48 -11.28 -1.28 -14.73
N THR A 49 -9.95 -1.46 -14.71
CA THR A 49 -9.26 -2.12 -13.59
C THR A 49 -8.95 -1.15 -12.45
N HIS A 50 -9.05 0.15 -12.72
CA HIS A 50 -8.84 1.25 -11.79
C HIS A 50 -9.44 2.54 -12.37
N LEU A 51 -9.68 3.51 -11.50
CA LEU A 51 -10.23 4.82 -11.86
C LEU A 51 -9.68 5.90 -10.92
N ASP A 52 -9.43 7.08 -11.47
CA ASP A 52 -9.15 8.31 -10.72
C ASP A 52 -10.45 9.08 -10.38
N GLY A 53 -10.37 9.91 -9.35
CA GLY A 53 -11.44 10.82 -8.94
C GLY A 53 -12.62 10.14 -8.25
N PRO A 54 -13.78 10.83 -8.12
CA PRO A 54 -14.03 12.21 -8.51
C PRO A 54 -13.36 13.27 -7.63
N LEU A 55 -12.87 12.92 -6.44
CA LEU A 55 -12.17 13.85 -5.55
C LEU A 55 -10.69 14.03 -5.95
N PRO A 56 -10.05 15.15 -5.57
CA PRO A 56 -8.60 15.30 -5.72
C PRO A 56 -7.84 14.19 -4.99
N GLU A 57 -6.73 13.73 -5.59
CA GLU A 57 -5.87 12.66 -5.07
C GLU A 57 -6.60 11.34 -4.75
N GLN A 58 -7.75 11.09 -5.38
CA GLN A 58 -8.51 9.86 -5.26
C GLN A 58 -8.18 8.88 -6.37
N PHE A 59 -7.79 7.68 -5.98
CA PHE A 59 -7.50 6.58 -6.89
C PHE A 59 -8.16 5.30 -6.35
N SER A 60 -8.93 4.60 -7.17
CA SER A 60 -9.59 3.37 -6.76
C SER A 60 -9.29 2.20 -7.70
N TRP A 61 -9.00 1.03 -7.14
CA TRP A 61 -8.86 -0.21 -7.90
C TRP A 61 -10.19 -0.95 -7.98
N GLU A 62 -10.42 -1.62 -9.10
CA GLU A 62 -11.41 -2.69 -9.15
C GLU A 62 -10.95 -3.85 -8.23
N ILE A 63 -11.88 -4.52 -7.55
CA ILE A 63 -11.57 -5.47 -6.48
C ILE A 63 -10.64 -6.60 -6.94
N GLU A 64 -10.84 -7.20 -8.10
CA GLU A 64 -9.97 -8.26 -8.62
C GLU A 64 -8.54 -7.76 -8.87
N ARG A 65 -8.42 -6.53 -9.40
CA ARG A 65 -7.11 -5.88 -9.57
C ARG A 65 -6.44 -5.62 -8.22
N PHE A 66 -7.19 -5.15 -7.23
CA PHE A 66 -6.68 -4.91 -5.88
C PHE A 66 -6.17 -6.21 -5.25
N LEU A 67 -6.99 -7.27 -5.26
CA LEU A 67 -6.62 -8.58 -4.70
C LEU A 67 -5.37 -9.17 -5.38
N THR A 68 -5.28 -9.05 -6.71
CA THR A 68 -4.10 -9.50 -7.47
C THR A 68 -2.83 -8.76 -7.05
N LEU A 69 -2.90 -7.44 -6.87
CA LEU A 69 -1.77 -6.64 -6.40
C LEU A 69 -1.41 -6.94 -4.94
N ALA A 70 -2.40 -7.18 -4.09
CA ALA A 70 -2.20 -7.55 -2.69
C ALA A 70 -1.48 -8.91 -2.57
N LEU A 71 -1.91 -9.92 -3.34
CA LEU A 71 -1.22 -11.23 -3.44
C LEU A 71 0.24 -11.09 -3.93
N ALA A 72 0.51 -10.10 -4.78
CA ALA A 72 1.86 -9.78 -5.22
C ALA A 72 2.68 -8.97 -4.18
N CYS A 73 2.14 -8.75 -2.98
CA CYS A 73 2.71 -7.94 -1.90
C CYS A 73 3.03 -6.49 -2.31
N ASN A 74 2.23 -5.90 -3.20
CA ASN A 74 2.41 -4.52 -3.62
C ASN A 74 2.30 -3.57 -2.39
N PRO A 75 3.34 -2.76 -2.07
CA PRO A 75 3.35 -1.99 -0.83
C PRO A 75 2.19 -0.98 -0.71
N THR A 76 1.88 -0.27 -1.79
CA THR A 76 0.80 0.73 -1.81
C THR A 76 -0.55 0.08 -1.52
N VAL A 77 -0.81 -1.08 -2.11
CA VAL A 77 -2.07 -1.82 -1.92
C VAL A 77 -2.13 -2.43 -0.52
N LEU A 78 -1.03 -3.04 -0.04
CA LEU A 78 -1.00 -3.59 1.30
C LEU A 78 -1.28 -2.51 2.34
N GLU A 79 -0.60 -1.36 2.30
CA GLU A 79 -0.79 -0.29 3.29
C GLU A 79 -2.23 0.24 3.36
N CYS A 80 -3.01 0.13 2.28
CA CYS A 80 -4.44 0.47 2.32
C CYS A 80 -5.23 -0.41 3.31
N LEU A 81 -4.89 -1.70 3.42
CA LEU A 81 -5.55 -2.66 4.31
C LEU A 81 -5.25 -2.45 5.81
N TRP A 82 -4.26 -1.61 6.13
CA TRP A 82 -3.89 -1.24 7.50
C TRP A 82 -3.99 0.27 7.73
N SER A 83 -4.61 1.03 6.83
CA SER A 83 -4.79 2.45 7.06
C SER A 83 -5.64 2.69 8.32
N PRO A 84 -5.22 3.60 9.23
CA PRO A 84 -5.99 3.97 10.40
C PRO A 84 -7.18 4.90 10.09
N ILE A 85 -7.26 5.44 8.86
CA ILE A 85 -8.26 6.43 8.47
C ILE A 85 -9.16 5.83 7.39
N VAL A 86 -10.28 5.25 7.82
CA VAL A 86 -11.30 4.67 6.95
C VAL A 86 -12.41 5.71 6.72
N GLU A 87 -12.61 6.12 5.47
CA GLU A 87 -13.67 7.07 5.10
C GLU A 87 -14.98 6.36 4.68
N ARG A 88 -14.87 5.17 4.08
CA ARG A 88 -16.02 4.33 3.72
C ARG A 88 -15.68 2.87 3.88
N ILE A 89 -16.59 2.09 4.44
CA ILE A 89 -16.51 0.64 4.49
C ILE A 89 -17.91 0.02 4.39
N THR A 90 -18.07 -0.97 3.51
CA THR A 90 -19.29 -1.78 3.39
C THR A 90 -19.09 -3.15 4.05
N PRO A 91 -20.11 -4.03 4.13
CA PRO A 91 -19.90 -5.41 4.57
C PRO A 91 -18.81 -6.14 3.77
N ILE A 92 -18.80 -6.00 2.43
CA ILE A 92 -17.72 -6.54 1.58
C ILE A 92 -16.36 -5.94 1.95
N GLY A 93 -16.28 -4.63 2.22
CA GLY A 93 -15.05 -4.00 2.68
C GLY A 93 -14.57 -4.52 4.04
N THR A 94 -15.50 -4.87 4.93
CA THR A 94 -15.19 -5.47 6.24
C THR A 94 -14.60 -6.87 6.08
N GLU A 95 -15.19 -7.69 5.21
CA GLU A 95 -14.65 -9.01 4.85
C GLU A 95 -13.26 -8.89 4.20
N LEU A 96 -13.06 -7.92 3.30
CA LEU A 96 -11.74 -7.64 2.71
C LEU A 96 -10.68 -7.30 3.77
N LEU A 97 -11.01 -6.45 4.75
CA LEU A 97 -10.08 -6.12 5.83
C LEU A 97 -9.82 -7.31 6.77
N ALA A 98 -10.82 -8.16 7.01
CA ALA A 98 -10.62 -9.40 7.76
C ALA A 98 -9.65 -10.35 7.04
N LEU A 99 -9.69 -10.36 5.69
CA LEU A 99 -8.83 -11.18 4.84
C LEU A 99 -7.39 -10.67 4.71
N ARG A 100 -7.06 -9.49 5.23
CA ARG A 100 -5.77 -8.80 4.95
C ARG A 100 -4.51 -9.64 5.18
N ARG A 101 -4.51 -10.55 6.16
CA ARG A 101 -3.34 -11.41 6.44
C ARG A 101 -3.18 -12.54 5.42
N ALA A 102 -4.24 -12.94 4.71
CA ALA A 102 -4.20 -13.96 3.66
C ALA A 102 -3.33 -13.54 2.45
N PHE A 103 -3.16 -12.23 2.21
CA PHE A 103 -2.32 -11.73 1.13
C PHE A 103 -0.81 -11.83 1.42
N LEU A 104 -0.44 -11.98 2.69
CA LEU A 104 0.95 -11.86 3.11
C LEU A 104 1.74 -13.14 2.79
N SER A 105 2.98 -12.96 2.36
CA SER A 105 3.92 -14.07 2.16
C SER A 105 5.36 -13.58 2.20
N GLN A 106 6.31 -14.51 2.25
CA GLN A 106 7.75 -14.23 2.21
C GLN A 106 8.17 -13.42 0.97
N ARG A 107 7.36 -13.41 -0.10
CA ARG A 107 7.52 -12.53 -1.27
C ARG A 107 7.63 -11.05 -0.90
N ALA A 108 6.96 -10.61 0.18
CA ALA A 108 6.97 -9.22 0.61
C ALA A 108 8.39 -8.66 0.77
N ARG A 109 9.34 -9.48 1.28
CA ARG A 109 10.75 -9.09 1.41
C ARG A 109 11.33 -8.64 0.07
N GLN A 110 11.25 -9.49 -0.94
CA GLN A 110 11.77 -9.19 -2.27
C GLN A 110 11.06 -7.97 -2.88
N THR A 111 9.73 -7.94 -2.81
CA THR A 111 8.95 -6.85 -3.40
C THR A 111 9.28 -5.49 -2.78
N PHE A 112 9.40 -5.40 -1.45
CA PHE A 112 9.76 -4.14 -0.79
C PHE A 112 11.19 -3.68 -1.13
N LEU A 113 12.16 -4.62 -1.18
CA LEU A 113 13.54 -4.33 -1.59
C LEU A 113 13.61 -3.82 -3.02
N GLU A 114 12.88 -4.45 -3.95
CA GLU A 114 12.82 -4.04 -5.37
C GLU A 114 12.22 -2.64 -5.53
N TYR A 115 11.12 -2.35 -4.82
CA TYR A 115 10.50 -1.02 -4.84
C TYR A 115 11.44 0.06 -4.26
N ALA A 116 12.07 -0.21 -3.12
CA ALA A 116 13.03 0.72 -2.52
C ALA A 116 14.24 0.94 -3.44
N GLY A 117 14.79 -0.12 -4.04
CA GLY A 117 15.87 -0.03 -5.02
C GLY A 117 15.49 0.78 -6.26
N ALA A 118 14.28 0.60 -6.78
CA ALA A 118 13.76 1.37 -7.91
C ALA A 118 13.57 2.86 -7.56
N GLN A 119 13.13 3.18 -6.35
CA GLN A 119 13.05 4.56 -5.86
C GLN A 119 14.43 5.18 -5.69
N PHE A 120 15.39 4.44 -5.12
CA PHE A 120 16.76 4.90 -4.94
C PHE A 120 17.43 5.25 -6.28
N LYS A 121 17.28 4.39 -7.30
CA LYS A 121 17.83 4.62 -8.65
C LYS A 121 17.34 5.91 -9.31
N ARG A 122 16.22 6.49 -8.86
CA ARG A 122 15.66 7.75 -9.38
C ARG A 122 16.16 8.98 -8.63
N LEU A 123 16.91 8.81 -7.54
CA LEU A 123 17.49 9.91 -6.77
C LEU A 123 18.85 10.31 -7.36
N ASN A 124 19.09 11.62 -7.43
CA ASN A 124 20.41 12.16 -7.73
C ASN A 124 21.08 12.60 -6.41
N PRO A 125 22.24 12.04 -6.01
CA PRO A 125 22.98 12.48 -4.83
C PRO A 125 23.36 13.97 -4.82
N GLU A 126 23.63 14.55 -5.99
CA GLU A 126 24.04 15.96 -6.13
C GLU A 126 22.85 16.92 -6.02
N SER A 127 21.64 16.42 -6.26
CA SER A 127 20.39 17.18 -6.12
C SER A 127 19.26 16.26 -5.64
N PRO A 128 19.28 15.86 -4.36
CA PRO A 128 18.35 14.87 -3.85
C PRO A 128 16.92 15.40 -3.81
N LYS A 129 15.98 14.63 -4.36
CA LYS A 129 14.54 14.84 -4.13
C LYS A 129 14.17 14.30 -2.75
N TRP A 130 14.40 15.10 -1.71
CA TRP A 130 14.29 14.70 -0.30
C TRP A 130 12.94 14.09 0.12
N LYS A 131 11.81 14.55 -0.45
CA LYS A 131 10.50 13.90 -0.23
C LYS A 131 10.49 12.45 -0.73
N GLN A 132 11.10 12.17 -1.89
CA GLN A 132 11.19 10.82 -2.46
C GLN A 132 12.14 9.94 -1.64
N ALA A 133 13.27 10.50 -1.18
CA ALA A 133 14.20 9.82 -0.28
C ALA A 133 13.54 9.40 1.04
N MET A 134 12.75 10.28 1.65
CA MET A 134 11.98 9.98 2.85
C MET A 134 10.98 8.85 2.61
N HIS A 135 10.23 8.88 1.50
CA HIS A 135 9.27 7.82 1.17
C HIS A 135 9.92 6.45 0.99
N MET A 136 11.14 6.41 0.43
CA MET A 136 11.94 5.18 0.30
C MET A 136 12.35 4.61 1.65
N ILE A 137 12.88 5.45 2.55
CA ILE A 137 13.24 4.99 3.91
C ILE A 137 12.00 4.50 4.66
N ARG A 138 10.91 5.26 4.61
CA ARG A 138 9.62 4.88 5.19
C ARG A 138 9.13 3.53 4.66
N LEU A 139 9.23 3.30 3.35
CA LEU A 139 8.88 2.03 2.73
C LEU A 139 9.71 0.87 3.29
N LEU A 140 11.02 1.04 3.44
CA LEU A 140 11.90 0.03 4.02
C LEU A 140 11.57 -0.26 5.50
N ILE A 141 11.26 0.77 6.30
CA ILE A 141 10.79 0.62 7.68
C ILE A 141 9.50 -0.21 7.73
N SER A 142 8.52 0.13 6.89
CA SER A 142 7.25 -0.59 6.78
C SER A 142 7.47 -2.06 6.39
N GLY A 143 8.34 -2.32 5.40
CA GLY A 143 8.69 -3.68 4.96
C GLY A 143 9.39 -4.51 6.03
N ARG A 144 10.33 -3.90 6.77
CA ARG A 144 10.99 -4.54 7.92
C ARG A 144 9.97 -4.92 9.00
N HIS A 145 9.05 -4.01 9.34
CA HIS A 145 8.01 -4.29 10.32
C HIS A 145 7.07 -5.41 9.84
N LEU A 146 6.68 -5.38 8.57
CA LEU A 146 5.87 -6.42 7.94
C LEU A 146 6.49 -7.80 8.08
N VAL A 147 7.77 -7.95 7.74
CA VAL A 147 8.47 -9.23 7.83
C VAL A 147 8.59 -9.71 9.28
N ARG A 148 8.79 -8.81 10.25
CA ARG A 148 8.97 -9.16 11.67
C ARG A 148 7.67 -9.44 12.42
N HIS A 149 6.58 -8.77 12.06
CA HIS A 149 5.35 -8.75 12.87
C HIS A 149 4.10 -9.22 12.10
N GLY A 150 4.20 -9.44 10.79
CA GLY A 150 3.08 -9.89 9.97
C GLY A 150 2.06 -8.77 9.68
N GLU A 151 2.48 -7.51 9.77
CA GLU A 151 1.69 -6.34 9.36
C GLU A 151 2.61 -5.15 9.05
N PRO A 152 2.28 -4.32 8.04
CA PRO A 152 3.08 -3.15 7.71
C PRO A 152 2.96 -2.09 8.83
N LEU A 153 4.07 -1.40 9.12
CA LEU A 153 4.01 -0.20 9.96
C LEU A 153 3.46 0.93 9.09
N VAL A 154 2.24 1.37 9.35
CA VAL A 154 1.63 2.50 8.63
C VAL A 154 1.98 3.81 9.34
N HIS A 155 1.65 3.94 10.62
CA HIS A 155 1.92 5.15 11.39
C HIS A 155 3.38 5.23 11.85
N MET A 156 4.09 6.28 11.45
CA MET A 156 5.55 6.44 11.60
C MET A 156 5.92 7.22 12.87
N GLY A 157 5.14 7.12 13.94
CA GLY A 157 5.31 7.94 15.15
C GLY A 157 6.74 7.92 15.71
N GLU A 158 7.31 6.73 15.90
CA GLU A 158 8.68 6.54 16.40
C GLU A 158 9.76 7.07 15.44
N TYR A 159 9.43 7.20 14.15
CA TYR A 159 10.35 7.63 13.10
C TYR A 159 10.06 9.06 12.59
N ARG A 160 9.02 9.73 13.11
CA ARG A 160 8.45 10.95 12.54
C ARG A 160 9.50 12.04 12.39
N ASP A 161 10.19 12.37 13.47
CA ASP A 161 11.16 13.47 13.49
C ASP A 161 12.31 13.22 12.51
N ARG A 162 12.84 12.00 12.51
CA ARG A 162 13.94 11.60 11.62
C ARG A 162 13.52 11.58 10.15
N LEU A 163 12.32 11.09 9.84
CA LEU A 163 11.78 11.11 8.48
C LEU A 163 11.51 12.54 8.00
N LEU A 164 11.02 13.42 8.88
CA LEU A 164 10.81 14.83 8.53
C LEU A 164 12.13 15.58 8.35
N ALA A 165 13.17 15.26 9.12
CA ALA A 165 14.52 15.79 8.89
C ALA A 165 15.07 15.39 7.51
N VAL A 166 14.87 14.13 7.10
CA VAL A 166 15.18 13.70 5.72
C VAL A 166 14.38 14.51 4.71
N ARG A 167 13.06 14.68 4.91
CA ARG A 167 12.21 15.45 3.98
C ARG A 167 12.68 16.89 3.81
N ARG A 168 13.18 17.53 4.88
CA ARG A 168 13.72 18.89 4.88
C ARG A 168 15.15 18.99 4.33
N GLY A 169 15.82 17.86 4.09
CA GLY A 169 17.21 17.83 3.62
C GLY A 169 18.23 18.17 4.70
N GLU A 170 17.88 17.97 5.97
CA GLU A 170 18.75 18.24 7.12
C GLU A 170 19.72 17.10 7.41
N VAL A 171 19.58 15.99 6.70
CA VAL A 171 20.40 14.77 6.84
C VAL A 171 21.41 14.71 5.71
N ALA A 172 22.66 14.36 6.02
CA ALA A 172 23.69 14.16 5.00
C ALA A 172 23.35 12.98 4.09
N TRP A 173 23.71 13.06 2.80
CA TRP A 173 23.48 11.96 1.86
C TRP A 173 24.13 10.64 2.30
N SER A 174 25.32 10.72 2.91
CA SER A 174 26.03 9.56 3.47
C SER A 174 25.24 8.90 4.60
N GLU A 175 24.62 9.69 5.49
CA GLU A 175 23.79 9.18 6.58
C GLU A 175 22.50 8.53 6.05
N LEU A 176 21.83 9.17 5.09
CA LEU A 176 20.66 8.57 4.40
C LEU A 176 21.03 7.23 3.76
N SER A 177 22.18 7.19 3.07
CA SER A 177 22.66 5.98 2.39
C SER A 177 22.97 4.86 3.37
N ALA A 178 23.64 5.18 4.49
CA ALA A 178 23.93 4.22 5.55
C ALA A 178 22.63 3.68 6.19
N TRP A 179 21.66 4.55 6.46
CA TRP A 179 20.37 4.12 7.02
C TRP A 179 19.60 3.21 6.05
N ARG A 180 19.59 3.53 4.76
CA ARG A 180 19.02 2.65 3.73
C ARG A 180 19.72 1.29 3.73
N ASP A 181 21.05 1.25 3.77
CA ASP A 181 21.82 0.01 3.73
C ASP A 181 21.55 -0.88 4.93
N GLU A 182 21.48 -0.29 6.13
CA GLU A 182 21.09 -0.99 7.36
C GLU A 182 19.69 -1.62 7.21
N LEU A 183 18.69 -0.84 6.77
CA LEU A 183 17.32 -1.34 6.60
C LEU A 183 17.23 -2.42 5.51
N THR A 184 17.98 -2.27 4.42
CA THR A 184 18.01 -3.21 3.30
C THR A 184 18.65 -4.53 3.74
N ALA A 185 19.76 -4.48 4.47
CA ALA A 185 20.45 -5.65 5.00
C ALA A 185 19.57 -6.40 6.00
N ASP A 186 18.95 -5.68 6.94
CA ASP A 186 18.05 -6.28 7.93
C ASP A 186 16.84 -6.94 7.26
N LEU A 187 16.17 -6.24 6.34
CA LEU A 187 15.03 -6.79 5.60
C LEU A 187 15.43 -8.02 4.77
N GLY A 188 16.61 -8.00 4.15
CA GLY A 188 17.12 -9.10 3.33
C GLY A 188 17.48 -10.36 4.12
N ALA A 189 18.06 -10.21 5.31
CA ALA A 189 18.54 -11.33 6.13
C ALA A 189 17.43 -11.95 7.01
N ASN A 190 16.34 -11.23 7.28
CA ASN A 190 15.30 -11.70 8.20
C ASN A 190 14.36 -12.71 7.55
N ALA A 191 14.29 -13.92 8.11
CA ALA A 191 13.34 -14.96 7.67
C ALA A 191 11.87 -14.57 7.94
N GLY A 192 11.63 -13.78 9.00
CA GLY A 192 10.35 -13.21 9.35
C GLY A 192 9.32 -14.19 9.90
N VAL A 193 8.11 -13.68 10.09
CA VAL A 193 6.92 -14.43 10.53
C VAL A 193 5.95 -14.72 9.37
N LEU A 194 6.30 -14.33 8.15
CA LEU A 194 5.43 -14.45 6.99
C LEU A 194 5.41 -15.89 6.46
N PRO A 195 4.25 -16.40 6.00
CA PRO A 195 4.16 -17.72 5.41
C PRO A 195 4.90 -17.77 4.05
N GLU A 196 5.32 -18.95 3.63
CA GLU A 196 6.00 -19.14 2.34
C GLU A 196 5.12 -18.67 1.15
N HIS A 197 3.82 -18.95 1.23
CA HIS A 197 2.84 -18.61 0.21
C HIS A 197 1.63 -17.88 0.82
N PRO A 198 0.99 -16.97 0.06
CA PRO A 198 -0.26 -16.36 0.50
C PRO A 198 -1.40 -17.39 0.42
N ASP A 199 -2.47 -17.16 1.19
CA ASP A 199 -3.68 -17.97 1.10
C ASP A 199 -4.52 -17.52 -0.11
N ARG A 200 -4.07 -17.97 -1.28
CA ARG A 200 -4.72 -17.67 -2.56
C ARG A 200 -6.14 -18.24 -2.64
N ALA A 201 -6.38 -19.39 -2.00
CA ALA A 201 -7.69 -20.04 -2.02
C ALA A 201 -8.74 -19.17 -1.31
N ALA A 202 -8.44 -18.69 -0.10
CA ALA A 202 -9.35 -17.80 0.63
C ALA A 202 -9.61 -16.48 -0.14
N VAL A 203 -8.60 -15.94 -0.83
CA VAL A 203 -8.74 -14.74 -1.68
C VAL A 203 -9.64 -15.00 -2.89
N GLU A 204 -9.52 -16.15 -3.54
CA GLU A 204 -10.38 -16.54 -4.66
C GLU A 204 -11.82 -16.80 -4.22
N GLU A 205 -12.02 -17.50 -3.11
CA GLU A 205 -13.35 -17.74 -2.52
C GLU A 205 -14.05 -16.42 -2.19
N PHE A 206 -13.33 -15.47 -1.58
CA PHE A 206 -13.83 -14.12 -1.33
C PHE A 206 -14.24 -13.41 -2.63
N LEU A 207 -13.39 -13.42 -3.66
CA LEU A 207 -13.71 -12.78 -4.93
C LEU A 207 -14.96 -13.40 -5.58
N VAL A 208 -15.08 -14.73 -5.57
CA VAL A 208 -16.26 -15.43 -6.09
C VAL A 208 -17.52 -15.04 -5.32
N ALA A 209 -17.46 -14.96 -3.99
CA ALA A 209 -18.57 -14.52 -3.16
C ALA A 209 -19.01 -13.09 -3.51
N VAL A 210 -18.04 -12.17 -3.65
CA VAL A 210 -18.32 -10.79 -4.09
C VAL A 210 -19.00 -10.78 -5.45
N ARG A 211 -18.47 -11.51 -6.45
CA ARG A 211 -19.08 -11.57 -7.78
C ARG A 211 -20.52 -12.08 -7.72
N LYS A 212 -20.80 -13.13 -6.95
CA LYS A 212 -22.17 -13.65 -6.76
C LYS A 212 -23.12 -12.63 -6.12
N SER A 213 -22.62 -11.82 -5.19
CA SER A 213 -23.43 -10.78 -4.51
C SER A 213 -23.71 -9.54 -5.38
N THR A 214 -22.99 -9.39 -6.50
CA THR A 214 -23.06 -8.24 -7.41
C THR A 214 -23.67 -8.61 -8.77
N LEU A 215 -24.33 -9.77 -8.83
CA LEU A 215 -25.12 -10.22 -9.99
C LEU A 215 -26.44 -9.46 -10.10
#